data_AF-A0A2D8QWC8-F1
#
_entry.id   AF-A0A2D8QWC8-F1
#
_cell.length_a   1.000
_cell.length_b   1.000
_cell.length_c   1.000
_cell.angle_alpha   90.00
_cell.angle_beta   90.00
_cell.angle_gamma   90.00
#
_symmetry.space_group_name_H-M   'P 1'
#
loop_
_entity.id
_entity.type
_entity.pdbx_description
1 polymer ?
#
loop_
_entity_poly.entity_id
_entity_poly.type
_entity_poly.pdbx_seq_one_letter_code
_entity_poly.pdbx_strand_id
1 'polypeptide(L)' 'MLRSGKVAISWLETAGKLASLKVASYDFDGNLLDTAIVAETVSSRQSGFPVITSRNDEIFVTWTDVFEKKHVRVARIRF' A
#
# COMPACT_ATOMS: atom_id res chain seq x y z
N MET A 1 8.90 -7.67 -7.52
CA MET A 1 10.18 -6.96 -7.74
C MET A 1 9.99 -5.98 -8.89
N LEU A 2 10.44 -4.75 -8.72
CA LEU A 2 10.35 -3.70 -9.74
C LEU A 2 11.48 -3.83 -10.76
N ARG A 3 11.35 -3.18 -11.92
CA ARG A 3 12.35 -3.25 -12.99
C ARG A 3 13.71 -2.70 -12.54
N SER A 4 13.71 -1.69 -11.66
CA SER A 4 14.88 -1.12 -11.00
C SER A 4 15.61 -2.05 -10.02
N GLY A 5 15.07 -3.25 -9.75
CA GLY A 5 15.60 -4.15 -8.72
C GLY A 5 15.11 -3.82 -7.30
N LYS A 6 14.31 -2.77 -7.12
CA LYS A 6 13.67 -2.44 -5.85
C LYS A 6 12.58 -3.46 -5.49
N VAL A 7 12.36 -3.65 -4.20
CA VAL A 7 11.25 -4.46 -3.63
C VAL A 7 10.21 -3.51 -3.05
N ALA A 8 8.95 -3.67 -3.44
CA ALA A 8 7.84 -2.91 -2.88
C ALA A 8 7.06 -3.76 -1.87
N ILE A 9 6.75 -3.19 -0.71
CA ILE A 9 5.97 -3.84 0.33
C ILE A 9 4.81 -2.92 0.69
N SER A 10 3.59 -3.47 0.78
CA SER A 10 2.43 -2.77 1.33
C SER A 10 1.99 -3.42 2.65
N TRP A 11 1.50 -2.59 3.57
CA TRP A 11 0.91 -3.06 4.82
C TRP A 11 -0.13 -2.07 5.34
N LEU A 12 -0.97 -2.56 6.25
CA LEU A 12 -1.84 -1.72 7.07
C LEU A 12 -1.17 -1.52 8.43
N GLU A 13 -1.00 -0.27 8.81
CA GLU A 13 -0.59 0.11 10.16
C GLU A 13 -1.81 0.56 10.95
N THR A 14 -2.16 -0.14 12.03
CA THR A 14 -3.36 0.16 12.81
C THR A 14 -3.04 1.04 14.02
N ALA A 15 -3.82 2.11 14.20
CA ALA A 15 -3.79 2.98 15.37
C ALA A 15 -5.21 3.07 15.98
N GLY A 16 -5.51 2.14 16.88
CA GLY A 16 -6.84 2.02 17.48
C GLY A 16 -7.93 1.72 16.43
N LYS A 17 -8.86 2.65 16.22
CA LYS A 17 -9.97 2.51 15.25
C LYS A 17 -9.58 2.90 13.82
N LEU A 18 -8.45 3.56 13.64
CA LEU A 18 -7.94 3.98 12.34
C LEU A 18 -6.83 3.04 11.88
N ALA A 19 -6.59 3.00 10.58
CA ALA A 19 -5.45 2.33 10.00
C ALA A 19 -4.95 3.10 8.77
N SER A 20 -3.65 3.12 8.57
CA SER A 20 -3.02 3.73 7.41
C SER A 20 -2.51 2.64 6.47
N LEU A 21 -2.90 2.72 5.20
CA LEU A 21 -2.32 1.92 4.13
C LEU A 21 -1.00 2.53 3.73
N LYS A 22 0.09 1.81 3.95
CA LYS A 22 1.45 2.25 3.64
C LYS A 22 2.06 1.38 2.55
N VAL A 23 2.97 1.99 1.79
CA VAL A 23 3.88 1.30 0.88
C VAL A 23 5.28 1.82 1.12
N ALA A 24 6.26 0.92 1.09
CA ALA A 24 7.66 1.29 1.04
C ALA A 24 8.40 0.55 -0.07
N SER A 25 9.48 1.16 -0.54
CA SER A 25 10.47 0.52 -1.39
C SER A 25 11.73 0.21 -0.60
N TYR A 26 12.30 -0.94 -0.89
CA TYR A 26 13.53 -1.45 -0.30
C TYR A 26 14.50 -1.85 -1.42
N ASP A 27 15.79 -1.88 -1.11
CA ASP A 27 16.74 -2.64 -1.92
C ASP A 27 16.66 -4.14 -1.60
N PHE A 28 17.49 -4.93 -2.27
CA PHE A 28 17.55 -6.38 -2.06
C PHE A 28 18.17 -6.79 -0.72
N ASP A 29 18.96 -5.92 -0.11
CA ASP A 29 19.58 -6.15 1.20
C ASP A 29 18.61 -5.81 2.35
N GLY A 30 17.44 -5.26 2.02
CA GLY A 30 16.39 -4.90 2.97
C GLY A 30 16.52 -3.49 3.54
N ASN A 31 17.37 -2.63 2.97
CA ASN A 31 17.45 -1.24 3.37
C ASN A 31 16.23 -0.48 2.84
N LEU A 32 15.62 0.32 3.71
CA LEU A 32 14.51 1.20 3.34
C LEU A 32 15.02 2.30 2.40
N LEU A 33 14.40 2.44 1.24
CA LEU A 33 14.72 3.47 0.26
C LEU A 33 13.72 4.63 0.32
N ASP A 34 12.42 4.33 0.31
CA ASP A 34 11.35 5.33 0.33
C ASP A 34 10.06 4.76 0.94
N THR A 35 9.17 5.62 1.45
CA THR A 35 7.90 5.26 2.05
C THR A 35 6.80 6.29 1.73
N ALA A 36 5.58 5.80 1.54
CA ALA A 36 4.41 6.63 1.27
C ALA A 36 3.17 6.11 2.03
N ILE A 37 2.35 7.05 2.51
CA ILE A 37 1.00 6.76 2.96
C ILE A 37 0.08 6.87 1.74
N VAL A 38 -0.61 5.78 1.42
CA VAL A 38 -1.51 5.68 0.26
C VAL A 38 -2.90 6.19 0.60
N ALA A 39 -3.41 5.80 1.76
CA ALA A 39 -4.73 6.17 2.24
C ALA A 39 -4.85 5.93 3.75
N GLU A 40 -5.74 6.69 4.38
CA GLU A 40 -6.31 6.32 5.67
C GLU A 40 -7.51 5.40 5.45
N THR A 41 -7.79 4.52 6.42
CA THR A 41 -8.96 3.64 6.48
C THR A 41 -9.32 3.36 7.93
N VAL A 42 -10.35 2.54 8.16
CA VAL A 42 -10.69 2.05 9.49
C VAL A 42 -10.00 0.71 9.77
N SER A 43 -9.63 0.51 11.03
CA SER A 43 -9.11 -0.75 11.54
C SER A 43 -10.25 -1.76 11.70
N SER A 44 -10.67 -2.38 10.59
CA SER A 44 -11.73 -3.39 10.59
C SER A 44 -11.41 -4.52 9.62
N ARG A 45 -11.98 -5.71 9.85
CA ARG A 45 -11.86 -6.82 8.87
C ARG A 45 -12.47 -6.49 7.50
N GLN A 46 -13.34 -5.48 7.43
CA GLN A 46 -14.04 -5.11 6.21
C GLN A 46 -13.22 -4.25 5.25
N SER A 47 -12.16 -3.57 5.72
CA SER A 47 -11.25 -2.82 4.84
C SER A 47 -10.35 -3.75 4.01
N GLY A 48 -10.27 -5.04 4.40
CA GLY A 48 -9.49 -6.06 3.71
C GLY A 48 -7.98 -5.81 3.81
N PHE A 49 -7.19 -6.67 3.17
CA PHE A 49 -5.76 -6.42 2.98
C PHE A 49 -5.54 -5.81 1.60
N PRO A 50 -4.61 -4.85 1.48
CA PRO A 50 -4.28 -4.27 0.18
C PRO A 50 -3.74 -5.34 -0.77
N VAL A 51 -4.15 -5.27 -2.03
CA VAL A 51 -3.53 -6.05 -3.11
C VAL A 51 -2.59 -5.13 -3.86
N ILE A 52 -1.38 -5.62 -4.15
CA ILE A 52 -0.33 -4.87 -4.82
C ILE A 52 0.11 -5.61 -6.08
N THR A 53 0.28 -4.86 -7.17
CA THR A 53 0.91 -5.35 -8.40
C THR A 53 1.81 -4.26 -8.99
N SER A 54 2.66 -4.61 -9.95
CA SER A 54 3.63 -3.69 -10.53
C SER A 54 3.74 -3.82 -12.04
N ARG A 55 4.05 -2.71 -12.71
CA ARG A 55 4.47 -2.67 -14.11
C ARG A 55 5.67 -1.72 -14.24
N ASN A 56 6.81 -2.24 -14.69
CA ASN A 56 8.09 -1.51 -14.65
C ASN A 56 8.43 -1.07 -13.21
N ASP A 57 8.54 0.24 -12.98
CA ASP A 57 8.77 0.86 -11.68
C ASP A 57 7.51 1.58 -11.15
N GLU A 58 6.35 1.27 -11.72
CA GLU A 58 5.05 1.73 -11.21
C GLU A 58 4.40 0.63 -10.39
N ILE A 59 3.84 1.03 -9.26
CA ILE A 59 3.11 0.17 -8.35
C ILE A 59 1.65 0.58 -8.36
N PHE A 60 0.77 -0.42 -8.37
CA PHE A 60 -0.66 -0.25 -8.23
C PHE A 60 -1.10 -0.94 -6.95
N VAL A 61 -1.75 -0.19 -6.07
CA VAL A 61 -2.29 -0.71 -4.82
C VAL A 61 -3.79 -0.54 -4.84
N THR A 62 -4.52 -1.60 -4.54
CA THR A 62 -5.97 -1.58 -4.39
C THR A 62 -6.37 -1.91 -2.96
N TRP A 63 -7.41 -1.26 -2.47
CA TRP A 63 -7.98 -1.51 -1.15
C TRP A 63 -9.49 -1.28 -1.17
N THR A 64 -10.18 -1.82 -0.16
CA THR A 64 -11.61 -1.53 0.06
C THR A 64 -11.72 -0.30 0.94
N ASP A 65 -12.27 0.78 0.39
CA ASP A 65 -12.65 1.95 1.18
C ASP A 65 -14.00 1.68 1.84
N VAL A 66 -14.06 1.96 3.14
CA VAL A 66 -15.20 1.68 4.01
C VAL A 66 -15.63 2.91 4.83
N PHE A 67 -15.05 4.09 4.59
CA PHE A 67 -15.50 5.33 5.25
C PHE A 67 -16.87 5.77 4.75
N GLU A 68 -17.15 5.58 3.47
CA GLU A 68 -18.44 5.85 2.86
C GLU A 68 -19.12 4.53 2.42
N LYS A 69 -19.80 4.53 1.27
CA LYS A 69 -20.28 3.31 0.63
C LYS A 69 -19.10 2.45 0.22
N LYS A 70 -19.12 1.14 0.55
CA LYS A 70 -18.04 0.22 0.19
C LYS A 70 -17.74 0.25 -1.31
N HIS A 71 -16.50 0.59 -1.66
CA HIS A 71 -16.01 0.56 -3.03
C HIS A 71 -14.52 0.25 -3.04
N VAL A 72 -14.04 -0.25 -4.18
CA VAL A 72 -12.62 -0.49 -4.40
C VAL A 72 -11.97 0.81 -4.87
N ARG A 73 -10.84 1.18 -4.26
CA ARG A 73 -9.98 2.26 -4.72
C ARG A 73 -8.68 1.69 -5.27
N VAL A 74 -8.04 2.47 -6.14
CA VAL A 74 -6.71 2.19 -6.66
C VAL A 74 -5.83 3.44 -6.54
N ALA A 75 -4.58 3.25 -6.16
CA ALA A 75 -3.55 4.26 -6.22
C ALA A 75 -2.41 3.78 -7.11
N ARG A 76 -1.81 4.72 -7.86
CA ARG A 76 -0.58 4.50 -8.62
C ARG A 76 0.56 5.24 -7.94
N ILE A 77 1.64 4.54 -7.65
CA ILE A 77 2.80 5.06 -6.93
C ILE A 77 4.05 4.87 -7.80
N ARG A 78 4.97 5.85 -7.76
CA ARG A 78 6.30 5.80 -8.38
C ARG A 78 7.33 6.19 -7.33
N PHE A 79 8.42 5.41 -7.27
CA PHE A 79 9.60 5.61 -6.42
C PHE A 79 10.86 5.82 -7.26
#